data_AF-A0A7S2PTA8-F1
#
_entry.id   AF-A0A7S2PTA8-F1
#
_cell.length_a   1.000
_cell.length_b   1.000
_cell.length_c   1.000
_cell.angle_alpha   90.00
_cell.angle_beta   90.00
_cell.angle_gamma   90.00
#
_symmetry.space_group_name_H-M   'P 1'
#
loop_
_entity.id
_entity.type
_entity.pdbx_description
1 polymer ?
#
loop_
_entity_poly.entity_id
_entity_poly.type
_entity_poly.pdbx_seq_one_letter_code
_entity_poly.pdbx_strand_id
1 'polypeptide(L)'
;FCQFVDVISRCHEEPLILFLDDCQWIDAASSALLIQLMMTGSSFKYHRLFFFMSCRDDEISSTHPLNLVLSLSSFGIKTTKIHLTPLTKGALNELVSTALSLLPRITRPLADILHHKTKGSPLFVKQVMIELYKQRLLYPSLSRRRWDWEADKILAMKVPENVATFITKSFDRLPSEVLSALVVLSCFGASADISLIEVLEREIKQPLIAPLEAAVADSVLGKKDGKFFFMHDKLQETAYSMMKPEERCLHHNLYGQALAFVVVRE
;
A
#
# COMPACT_ATOMS: atom_id res chain seq x y z
N PHE A 1 9.05 12.35 -24.66
CA PHE A 1 8.15 11.34 -24.07
C PHE A 1 6.90 11.08 -24.91
N CYS A 2 6.07 12.09 -25.24
CA CYS A 2 4.85 11.87 -26.03
C CYS A 2 5.07 11.14 -27.37
N GLN A 3 6.12 11.52 -28.11
CA GLN A 3 6.52 10.82 -29.35
C GLN A 3 6.90 9.35 -29.11
N PHE A 4 7.50 9.03 -27.97
CA PHE A 4 7.86 7.65 -27.62
C PHE A 4 6.61 6.80 -27.38
N VAL A 5 5.66 7.30 -26.60
CA VAL A 5 4.36 6.62 -26.37
C VAL A 5 3.59 6.47 -27.69
N ASP A 6 3.61 7.51 -28.53
CA ASP A 6 2.97 7.49 -29.84
C ASP A 6 3.56 6.40 -30.75
N VAL A 7 4.89 6.33 -30.86
CA VAL A 7 5.58 5.28 -31.63
C VAL A 7 5.22 3.89 -31.13
N ILE A 8 5.29 3.63 -29.82
CA ILE A 8 4.92 2.33 -29.25
C ILE A 8 3.47 1.98 -29.57
N SER A 9 2.56 2.94 -29.43
CA SER A 9 1.13 2.73 -29.71
C SER A 9 0.82 2.46 -31.18
N ARG A 10 1.73 2.81 -32.11
CA ARG A 10 1.59 2.56 -33.56
C ARG A 10 2.30 1.30 -34.03
N CYS A 11 3.37 0.90 -33.34
CA CYS A 11 4.16 -0.27 -33.72
C CYS A 11 3.42 -1.61 -33.50
N HIS A 12 2.38 -1.62 -32.67
CA HIS A 12 1.59 -2.80 -32.36
C HIS A 12 0.11 -2.55 -32.66
N GLU A 13 -0.59 -3.56 -33.19
CA GLU A 13 -2.04 -3.48 -33.41
C GLU A 13 -2.84 -3.56 -32.09
N GLU A 14 -2.21 -4.00 -31.01
CA GLU A 14 -2.82 -4.18 -29.70
C GLU A 14 -2.99 -2.86 -28.93
N PRO A 15 -4.02 -2.75 -28.07
CA PRO A 15 -4.20 -1.58 -27.22
C PRO A 15 -3.06 -1.42 -26.20
N LEU A 16 -2.51 -0.21 -26.09
CA LEU A 16 -1.57 0.13 -25.03
C LEU A 16 -2.36 0.56 -23.79
N ILE A 17 -2.08 -0.10 -22.65
CA ILE A 17 -2.70 0.23 -21.37
C ILE A 17 -1.63 0.79 -20.43
N LEU A 18 -1.86 2.00 -19.92
CA LEU A 18 -1.03 2.65 -18.91
C LEU A 18 -1.77 2.62 -17.58
N PHE A 19 -1.21 1.90 -16.60
CA PHE A 19 -1.69 1.88 -15.21
C PHE A 19 -0.84 2.84 -14.38
N LEU A 20 -1.49 3.83 -13.78
CA LEU A 20 -0.88 4.85 -12.94
C LEU A 20 -1.45 4.70 -11.53
N ASP A 21 -0.64 4.21 -10.62
CA ASP A 21 -1.02 4.03 -9.22
C ASP A 21 -0.74 5.29 -8.41
N ASP A 22 -1.51 5.51 -7.34
CA ASP A 22 -1.30 6.58 -6.36
C ASP A 22 -1.17 8.00 -6.96
N CYS A 23 -2.04 8.33 -7.91
CA CYS A 23 -1.99 9.61 -8.64
C CYS A 23 -2.22 10.85 -7.76
N GLN A 24 -2.59 10.71 -6.48
CA GLN A 24 -2.61 11.82 -5.52
C GLN A 24 -1.22 12.40 -5.23
N TRP A 25 -0.14 11.72 -5.61
CA TRP A 25 1.24 12.23 -5.48
C TRP A 25 1.76 12.90 -6.75
N ILE A 26 0.93 13.02 -7.80
CA ILE A 26 1.39 13.55 -9.09
C ILE A 26 1.75 15.04 -8.98
N ASP A 27 2.90 15.40 -9.52
CA ASP A 27 3.31 16.80 -9.62
C ASP A 27 2.67 17.51 -10.83
N ALA A 28 2.84 18.85 -10.86
CA ALA A 28 2.27 19.67 -11.92
C ALA A 28 2.80 19.31 -13.32
N ALA A 29 4.11 19.01 -13.44
CA ALA A 29 4.73 18.68 -14.72
C ALA A 29 4.23 17.34 -15.29
N SER A 30 4.14 16.32 -14.43
CA SER A 30 3.64 14.99 -14.74
C SER A 30 2.15 15.04 -15.10
N SER A 31 1.35 15.84 -14.38
CA SER A 31 -0.06 16.03 -14.72
C SER A 31 -0.25 16.68 -16.10
N ALA A 32 0.56 17.69 -16.44
CA ALA A 32 0.52 18.35 -17.73
C ALA A 32 0.90 17.39 -18.87
N LEU A 33 1.89 16.52 -18.63
CA LEU A 33 2.29 15.48 -19.56
C LEU A 33 1.16 14.47 -19.83
N LEU A 34 0.45 14.03 -18.78
CA LEU A 34 -0.71 13.12 -18.93
C LEU A 34 -1.83 13.76 -19.75
N ILE A 35 -2.15 15.02 -19.47
CA ILE A 35 -3.17 15.77 -20.23
C ILE A 35 -2.76 15.82 -21.71
N GLN A 36 -1.50 16.16 -21.99
CA GLN A 36 -1.00 16.23 -23.36
C GLN A 36 -1.11 14.86 -24.07
N LEU A 37 -0.77 13.76 -23.40
CA LEU A 37 -0.90 12.41 -23.95
C LEU A 37 -2.35 12.04 -24.25
N MET A 38 -3.27 12.32 -23.32
CA MET A 38 -4.69 12.00 -23.49
C MET A 38 -5.34 12.84 -24.59
N MET A 39 -4.98 14.13 -24.70
CA MET A 39 -5.47 15.03 -25.75
C MET A 39 -4.87 14.75 -27.13
N THR A 40 -3.62 14.31 -27.19
CA THR A 40 -2.98 13.94 -28.47
C THR A 40 -3.54 12.60 -28.95
N GLY A 41 -3.74 11.64 -28.04
CA GLY A 41 -4.31 10.33 -28.34
C GLY A 41 -5.75 10.39 -28.84
N SER A 42 -6.55 11.38 -28.41
CA SER A 42 -7.95 11.55 -28.85
C SER A 42 -8.11 12.12 -30.26
N SER A 43 -7.07 12.76 -30.82
CA SER A 43 -7.13 13.37 -32.17
C SER A 43 -6.94 12.37 -33.31
N PHE A 44 -6.33 11.21 -33.07
CA PHE A 44 -6.13 10.22 -34.13
C PHE A 44 -7.10 9.06 -33.99
N LYS A 45 -7.87 8.85 -35.06
CA LYS A 45 -8.95 7.85 -35.21
C LYS A 45 -8.56 6.39 -34.92
N TYR A 46 -7.27 6.12 -34.67
CA TYR A 46 -6.69 4.78 -34.57
C TYR A 46 -5.88 4.53 -33.29
N HIS A 47 -5.77 5.49 -32.35
CA HIS A 47 -5.07 5.22 -31.10
C HIS A 47 -5.93 4.39 -30.15
N ARG A 48 -5.38 3.24 -29.75
CA ARG A 48 -5.95 2.31 -28.78
C ARG A 48 -5.26 2.48 -27.41
N LEU A 49 -5.17 3.72 -26.93
CA LEU A 49 -4.50 4.04 -25.66
C LEU A 49 -5.53 4.13 -24.53
N PHE A 50 -5.32 3.34 -23.48
CA PHE A 50 -6.15 3.34 -22.28
C PHE A 50 -5.34 3.75 -21.06
N PHE A 51 -5.95 4.56 -20.21
CA PHE A 51 -5.37 4.96 -18.93
C PHE A 51 -6.23 4.42 -17.80
N PHE A 52 -5.59 3.74 -16.87
CA PHE A 52 -6.16 3.38 -15.58
C PHE A 52 -5.42 4.16 -14.51
N MET A 53 -6.16 4.91 -13.71
CA MET A 53 -5.59 5.74 -12.67
C MET A 53 -6.26 5.39 -11.34
N SER A 54 -5.46 5.12 -10.32
CA SER A 54 -5.92 5.07 -8.95
C SER A 54 -5.56 6.38 -8.25
N CYS A 55 -6.43 6.85 -7.36
CA CYS A 55 -6.14 7.98 -6.50
C CYS A 55 -7.01 7.94 -5.26
N ARG A 56 -6.54 8.58 -4.19
CA ARG A 56 -7.30 8.81 -2.95
C ARG A 56 -8.04 10.13 -3.06
N ASP A 57 -9.36 10.09 -2.91
CA ASP A 57 -10.21 11.27 -3.08
C ASP A 57 -10.12 12.26 -1.91
N ASP A 58 -9.76 11.79 -0.72
CA ASP A 58 -9.51 12.58 0.48
C ASP A 58 -8.17 13.35 0.46
N GLU A 59 -7.23 12.93 -0.39
CA GLU A 59 -5.91 13.58 -0.54
C GLU A 59 -5.85 14.56 -1.73
N ILE A 60 -6.96 14.76 -2.47
CA ILE A 60 -7.04 15.69 -3.62
C ILE A 60 -7.69 17.01 -3.18
N SER A 61 -6.88 18.04 -3.00
CA SER A 61 -7.36 19.40 -2.74
C SER A 61 -8.00 20.03 -3.99
N SER A 62 -8.73 21.14 -3.82
CA SER A 62 -9.32 21.89 -4.95
C SER A 62 -8.27 22.43 -5.93
N THR A 63 -7.05 22.67 -5.47
CA THR A 63 -5.93 23.16 -6.29
C THR A 63 -5.02 22.05 -6.81
N HIS A 64 -5.36 20.78 -6.55
CA HIS A 64 -4.52 19.64 -6.91
C HIS A 64 -4.37 19.49 -8.44
N PRO A 65 -3.17 19.24 -8.98
CA PRO A 65 -2.93 19.13 -10.42
C PRO A 65 -3.80 18.07 -11.12
N LEU A 66 -4.15 16.99 -10.40
CA LEU A 66 -4.99 15.91 -10.91
C LEU A 66 -6.42 16.36 -11.28
N ASN A 67 -6.93 17.47 -10.72
CA ASN A 67 -8.28 17.95 -11.03
C ASN A 67 -8.47 18.25 -12.52
N LEU A 68 -7.42 18.74 -13.19
CA LEU A 68 -7.44 18.96 -14.64
C LEU A 68 -7.62 17.63 -15.38
N VAL A 69 -6.89 16.58 -15.00
CA VAL A 69 -7.03 15.22 -15.57
C VAL A 69 -8.44 14.66 -15.35
N LEU A 70 -9.00 14.86 -14.15
CA LEU A 70 -10.35 14.41 -13.82
C LEU A 70 -11.45 15.16 -14.59
N SER A 71 -11.18 16.39 -15.04
CA SER A 71 -12.11 17.19 -15.84
C SER A 71 -12.07 16.92 -17.35
N LEU A 72 -11.21 16.01 -17.82
CA LEU A 72 -11.04 15.70 -19.25
C LEU A 72 -12.30 15.18 -19.94
N SER A 73 -13.28 14.68 -19.18
CA SER A 73 -14.61 14.34 -19.72
C SER A 73 -15.32 15.54 -20.34
N SER A 74 -15.14 16.73 -19.79
CA SER A 74 -15.67 17.99 -20.35
C SER A 74 -15.00 18.38 -21.67
N PHE A 75 -13.82 17.83 -21.97
CA PHE A 75 -13.07 18.05 -23.20
C PHE A 75 -13.27 16.93 -24.24
N GLY A 76 -14.28 16.07 -24.05
CA GLY A 76 -14.65 15.01 -25.01
C GLY A 76 -13.85 13.71 -24.88
N ILE A 77 -13.00 13.58 -23.87
CA ILE A 77 -12.31 12.31 -23.58
C ILE A 77 -13.25 11.39 -22.80
N LYS A 78 -13.37 10.13 -23.23
CA LYS A 78 -14.24 9.14 -22.56
C LYS A 78 -13.61 8.72 -21.23
N THR A 79 -14.15 9.21 -20.13
CA THR A 79 -13.69 8.89 -18.77
C THR A 79 -14.75 8.10 -18.01
N THR A 80 -14.33 7.09 -17.26
CA THR A 80 -15.19 6.37 -16.30
C THR A 80 -14.58 6.50 -14.92
N LYS A 81 -15.34 7.03 -13.96
CA LYS A 81 -14.92 7.13 -12.55
C LYS A 81 -15.56 6.01 -11.76
N ILE A 82 -14.75 5.16 -11.13
CA ILE A 82 -15.19 4.12 -10.22
C ILE A 82 -14.84 4.56 -8.81
N HIS A 83 -15.84 4.87 -8.00
CA HIS A 83 -15.62 5.19 -6.59
C HIS A 83 -15.68 3.90 -5.77
N LEU A 84 -14.56 3.58 -5.11
CA LEU A 84 -14.46 2.40 -4.26
C LEU A 84 -14.94 2.74 -2.85
N THR A 85 -15.93 2.00 -2.37
CA THR A 85 -16.46 2.15 -1.00
C THR A 85 -15.91 1.04 -0.10
N PRO A 86 -15.94 1.20 1.24
CA PRO A 86 -15.60 0.12 2.16
C PRO A 86 -16.43 -1.14 1.87
N LEU A 87 -15.84 -2.32 2.15
CA LEU A 87 -16.49 -3.60 1.91
C LEU A 87 -17.82 -3.67 2.66
N THR A 88 -18.88 -3.96 1.93
CA THR A 88 -20.16 -4.29 2.53
C THR A 88 -20.04 -5.56 3.37
N LYS A 89 -20.97 -5.77 4.32
CA LYS A 89 -21.05 -7.02 5.09
C LYS A 89 -21.09 -8.27 4.20
N GLY A 90 -21.77 -8.19 3.06
CA GLY A 90 -21.85 -9.29 2.09
C GLY A 90 -20.50 -9.59 1.46
N ALA A 91 -19.86 -8.58 0.87
CA ALA A 91 -18.55 -8.70 0.26
C ALA A 91 -17.48 -9.16 1.26
N LEU A 92 -17.54 -8.66 2.50
CA LEU A 92 -16.65 -9.10 3.57
C LEU A 92 -16.89 -10.57 3.93
N ASN A 93 -18.15 -11.02 4.00
CA ASN A 93 -18.44 -12.41 4.28
C ASN A 93 -17.95 -13.34 3.15
N GLU A 94 -18.05 -12.93 1.89
CA GLU A 94 -17.47 -13.66 0.76
C GLU A 94 -15.94 -13.74 0.86
N LEU A 95 -15.29 -12.64 1.22
CA LEU A 95 -13.83 -12.60 1.46
C LEU A 95 -13.43 -13.55 2.58
N VAL A 96 -14.11 -13.51 3.73
CA VAL A 96 -13.82 -14.36 4.91
C VAL A 96 -14.11 -15.84 4.61
N SER A 97 -15.23 -16.11 3.94
CA SER A 97 -15.62 -17.44 3.47
C SER A 97 -14.54 -18.06 2.58
N THR A 98 -14.04 -17.29 1.62
CA THR A 98 -12.97 -17.71 0.71
C THR A 98 -11.67 -17.94 1.46
N ALA A 99 -11.25 -16.99 2.31
CA ALA A 99 -10.00 -17.07 3.07
C ALA A 99 -9.95 -18.27 4.02
N LEU A 100 -11.09 -18.62 4.64
CA LEU A 100 -11.19 -19.74 5.57
C LEU A 100 -11.63 -21.06 4.90
N SER A 101 -11.90 -21.04 3.58
CA SER A 101 -12.46 -22.20 2.86
C SER A 101 -13.72 -22.78 3.54
N LEU A 102 -14.62 -21.89 3.98
CA LEU A 102 -15.86 -22.22 4.69
C LEU A 102 -17.07 -21.70 3.91
N LEU A 103 -18.24 -22.31 4.07
CA LEU A 103 -19.46 -21.81 3.44
C LEU A 103 -19.86 -20.42 3.99
N PRO A 104 -20.37 -19.49 3.16
CA PRO A 104 -20.74 -18.14 3.60
C PRO A 104 -21.72 -18.09 4.79
N ARG A 105 -22.60 -19.08 4.92
CA ARG A 105 -23.53 -19.18 6.06
C ARG A 105 -22.83 -19.42 7.40
N ILE A 106 -21.65 -20.05 7.38
CA ILE A 106 -20.87 -20.39 8.57
C ILE A 106 -20.04 -19.18 8.99
N THR A 107 -19.44 -18.47 8.05
CA THR A 107 -18.55 -17.32 8.33
C THR A 107 -19.30 -16.02 8.64
N ARG A 108 -20.62 -15.97 8.40
CA ARG A 108 -21.41 -14.75 8.57
C ARG A 108 -21.27 -14.09 9.96
N PRO A 109 -21.34 -14.83 11.09
CA PRO A 109 -21.14 -14.23 12.40
C PRO A 109 -19.76 -13.58 12.57
N LEU A 110 -18.69 -14.23 12.07
CA LEU A 110 -17.34 -13.67 12.11
C LEU A 110 -17.24 -12.43 11.21
N ALA A 111 -17.80 -12.49 10.01
CA ALA A 111 -17.81 -11.37 9.07
C ALA A 111 -18.56 -10.16 9.64
N ASP A 112 -19.68 -10.36 10.35
CA ASP A 112 -20.41 -9.27 11.00
C ASP A 112 -19.58 -8.62 12.12
N ILE A 113 -18.87 -9.41 12.94
CA ILE A 113 -17.97 -8.90 13.98
C ILE A 113 -16.82 -8.11 13.34
N LEU A 114 -16.19 -8.66 12.30
CA LEU A 114 -15.11 -8.00 11.57
C LEU A 114 -15.60 -6.70 10.93
N HIS A 115 -16.77 -6.69 10.28
CA HIS A 115 -17.35 -5.48 9.69
C HIS A 115 -17.62 -4.42 10.75
N HIS A 116 -18.18 -4.81 11.90
CA HIS A 116 -18.48 -3.87 12.98
C HIS A 116 -17.23 -3.15 13.48
N LYS A 117 -16.13 -3.90 13.65
CA LYS A 117 -14.84 -3.40 14.14
C LYS A 117 -14.05 -2.63 13.10
N THR A 118 -14.15 -3.02 11.83
CA THR A 118 -13.28 -2.48 10.75
C THR A 118 -13.96 -1.49 9.82
N LYS A 119 -15.28 -1.34 9.95
CA LYS A 119 -16.14 -0.57 9.04
C LYS A 119 -15.98 -0.96 7.57
N GLY A 120 -15.56 -2.19 7.30
CA GLY A 120 -15.37 -2.71 5.94
C GLY A 120 -14.04 -2.31 5.29
N SER A 121 -13.10 -1.69 6.00
CA SER A 121 -11.77 -1.39 5.45
C SER A 121 -11.00 -2.70 5.16
N PRO A 122 -10.66 -3.03 3.90
CA PRO A 122 -10.00 -4.30 3.54
C PRO A 122 -8.67 -4.50 4.26
N LEU A 123 -7.86 -3.43 4.35
CA LEU A 123 -6.62 -3.42 5.12
C LEU A 123 -6.88 -3.85 6.55
N PHE A 124 -7.86 -3.21 7.19
CA PHE A 124 -8.04 -3.40 8.61
C PHE A 124 -8.66 -4.76 8.94
N VAL A 125 -9.51 -5.28 8.04
CA VAL A 125 -9.96 -6.68 8.08
C VAL A 125 -8.79 -7.64 8.08
N LYS A 126 -7.85 -7.50 7.13
CA LYS A 126 -6.66 -8.36 7.03
C LYS A 126 -5.87 -8.33 8.34
N GLN A 127 -5.64 -7.14 8.89
CA GLN A 127 -4.85 -7.00 10.11
C GLN A 127 -5.55 -7.61 11.33
N VAL A 128 -6.85 -7.37 11.50
CA VAL A 128 -7.62 -7.99 12.58
C VAL A 128 -7.58 -9.51 12.44
N MET A 129 -7.73 -10.07 11.23
CA MET A 129 -7.63 -11.52 11.04
C MET A 129 -6.25 -12.09 11.42
N ILE A 130 -5.15 -11.40 11.07
CA ILE A 130 -3.80 -11.78 11.48
C ILE A 130 -3.67 -11.76 13.00
N GLU A 131 -4.19 -10.71 13.66
CA GLU A 131 -4.15 -10.58 15.12
C GLU A 131 -4.96 -11.67 15.82
N LEU A 132 -6.15 -11.98 15.30
CA LEU A 132 -6.98 -13.08 15.82
C LEU A 132 -6.26 -14.43 15.72
N TYR A 133 -5.50 -14.65 14.64
CA TYR A 133 -4.69 -15.84 14.50
C TYR A 133 -3.53 -15.86 15.50
N LYS A 134 -2.79 -14.76 15.64
CA LYS A 134 -1.67 -14.63 16.61
C LYS A 134 -2.14 -14.89 18.05
N GLN A 135 -3.30 -14.35 18.44
CA GLN A 135 -3.90 -14.54 19.76
C GLN A 135 -4.62 -15.89 19.93
N ARG A 136 -4.61 -16.76 18.90
CA ARG A 136 -5.33 -18.05 18.88
C ARG A 136 -6.84 -17.92 19.10
N LEU A 137 -7.42 -16.77 18.75
CA LEU A 137 -8.87 -16.54 18.74
C LEU A 137 -9.52 -16.98 17.42
N LEU A 138 -8.73 -17.07 16.35
CA LEU A 138 -9.06 -17.71 15.08
C LEU A 138 -8.04 -18.84 14.87
N TYR A 139 -8.49 -20.09 14.77
CA TYR A 139 -7.58 -21.24 14.78
C TYR A 139 -8.09 -22.41 13.93
N PRO A 140 -7.19 -23.26 13.41
CA PRO A 140 -7.60 -24.51 12.78
C PRO A 140 -8.03 -25.51 13.87
N SER A 141 -9.31 -25.88 13.87
CA SER A 141 -9.85 -26.90 14.77
C SER A 141 -9.65 -28.29 14.20
N LEU A 142 -8.83 -29.11 14.86
CA LEU A 142 -8.56 -30.50 14.44
C LEU A 142 -9.78 -31.40 14.61
N SER A 143 -10.58 -31.19 15.66
CA SER A 143 -11.78 -31.98 15.94
C SER A 143 -12.87 -31.74 14.89
N ARG A 144 -13.03 -30.50 14.45
CA ARG A 144 -14.02 -30.11 13.42
C ARG A 144 -13.45 -30.11 12.01
N ARG A 145 -12.13 -30.32 11.85
CA ARG A 145 -11.37 -30.27 10.58
C ARG A 145 -11.64 -29.01 9.77
N ARG A 146 -11.74 -27.86 10.44
CA ARG A 146 -12.04 -26.56 9.83
C ARG A 146 -11.53 -25.42 10.69
N TRP A 147 -11.50 -24.21 10.14
CA TRP A 147 -11.29 -23.00 10.93
C TRP A 147 -12.44 -22.78 11.92
N ASP A 148 -12.09 -22.37 13.13
CA ASP A 148 -13.02 -22.04 14.21
C ASP A 148 -12.56 -20.79 14.94
N TRP A 149 -13.46 -20.19 15.73
CA TRP A 149 -13.16 -18.92 16.41
C TRP A 149 -13.93 -18.72 17.71
N GLU A 150 -13.35 -17.91 18.60
CA GLU A 150 -13.91 -17.55 19.90
C GLU A 150 -14.74 -16.26 19.80
N ALA A 151 -15.98 -16.35 19.31
CA ALA A 151 -16.81 -15.18 18.97
C ALA A 151 -16.92 -14.14 20.11
N ASP A 152 -17.17 -14.57 21.35
CA ASP A 152 -17.34 -13.66 22.50
C ASP A 152 -16.05 -12.92 22.85
N LYS A 153 -14.90 -13.61 22.77
CA LYS A 153 -13.58 -13.01 23.01
C LYS A 153 -13.23 -12.00 21.91
N ILE A 154 -13.54 -12.33 20.66
CA ILE A 154 -13.35 -11.42 19.53
C ILE A 154 -14.20 -10.17 19.72
N LEU A 155 -15.48 -10.31 20.08
CA LEU A 155 -16.37 -9.19 20.36
C LEU A 155 -15.80 -8.28 21.47
N ALA A 156 -15.31 -8.85 22.57
CA ALA A 156 -14.71 -8.13 23.68
C ALA A 156 -13.35 -7.48 23.37
N MET A 157 -12.65 -7.93 22.32
CA MET A 157 -11.33 -7.41 21.94
C MET A 157 -11.42 -5.93 21.55
N LYS A 158 -10.58 -5.09 22.17
CA LYS A 158 -10.42 -3.69 21.79
C LYS A 158 -9.59 -3.61 20.51
N VAL A 159 -10.24 -3.33 19.41
CA VAL A 159 -9.62 -3.07 18.10
C VAL A 159 -9.65 -1.56 17.87
N PRO A 160 -8.60 -0.95 17.28
CA PRO A 160 -8.65 0.46 16.87
C PRO A 160 -9.89 0.75 16.02
N GLU A 161 -10.37 1.99 15.97
CA GLU A 161 -11.66 2.29 15.31
C GLU A 161 -11.52 2.52 13.80
N ASN A 162 -10.30 2.86 13.35
CA ASN A 162 -9.98 3.13 11.95
C ASN A 162 -8.49 2.91 11.65
N VAL A 163 -8.11 2.99 10.37
CA VAL A 163 -6.74 2.77 9.90
C VAL A 163 -5.75 3.75 10.54
N ALA A 164 -6.10 5.03 10.64
CA ALA A 164 -5.22 6.04 11.23
C ALA A 164 -4.87 5.70 12.68
N THR A 165 -5.88 5.40 13.51
CA THR A 165 -5.67 5.01 14.91
C THR A 165 -4.92 3.68 15.06
N PHE A 166 -5.09 2.75 14.12
CA PHE A 166 -4.29 1.52 14.07
C PHE A 166 -2.81 1.83 13.82
N ILE A 167 -2.51 2.67 12.84
CA ILE A 167 -1.13 3.05 12.49
C ILE A 167 -0.48 3.80 13.64
N THR A 168 -1.14 4.82 14.19
CA THR A 168 -0.62 5.58 15.34
C THR A 168 -0.29 4.65 16.51
N LYS A 169 -1.22 3.75 16.89
CA LYS A 169 -0.98 2.78 17.98
C LYS A 169 0.11 1.77 17.66
N SER A 170 0.32 1.45 16.38
CA SER A 170 1.40 0.54 15.97
C SER A 170 2.75 1.22 16.18
N PHE A 171 2.88 2.51 15.86
CA PHE A 171 4.11 3.28 16.01
C PHE A 171 4.37 3.70 17.47
N ASP A 172 3.34 4.08 18.24
CA ASP A 172 3.46 4.53 19.65
C ASP A 172 4.10 3.48 20.58
N ARG A 173 4.05 2.20 20.20
CA ARG A 173 4.57 1.08 20.99
C ARG A 173 6.01 0.73 20.66
N LEU A 174 6.54 1.23 19.56
CA LEU A 174 7.85 0.84 19.06
C LEU A 174 8.96 1.65 19.73
N PRO A 175 10.08 1.02 20.10
CA PRO A 175 11.28 1.73 20.54
C PRO A 175 11.79 2.71 19.47
N SER A 176 12.49 3.76 19.92
CA SER A 176 13.09 4.77 19.04
C SER A 176 14.00 4.18 17.98
N GLU A 177 14.72 3.11 18.31
CA GLU A 177 15.64 2.42 17.41
C GLU A 177 14.89 1.74 16.26
N VAL A 178 13.71 1.16 16.56
CA VAL A 178 12.84 0.54 15.56
C VAL A 178 12.22 1.59 14.65
N LEU A 179 11.72 2.69 15.23
CA LEU A 179 11.19 3.81 14.46
C LEU A 179 12.24 4.40 13.50
N SER A 180 13.47 4.58 13.99
CA SER A 180 14.58 5.09 13.17
C SER A 180 14.92 4.12 12.02
N ALA A 181 14.94 2.81 12.26
CA ALA A 181 15.17 1.83 11.20
C ALA A 181 14.03 1.78 10.16
N LEU A 182 12.77 1.92 10.60
CA LEU A 182 11.61 2.01 9.70
C LEU A 182 11.68 3.25 8.80
N VAL A 183 12.14 4.38 9.33
CA VAL A 183 12.38 5.60 8.54
C VAL A 183 13.38 5.33 7.42
N VAL A 184 14.52 4.69 7.73
CA VAL A 184 15.52 4.32 6.71
C VAL A 184 14.91 3.40 5.65
N LEU A 185 14.23 2.34 6.06
CA LEU A 185 13.61 1.38 5.14
C LEU A 185 12.58 2.05 4.23
N SER A 186 11.81 3.02 4.75
CA SER A 186 10.74 3.70 4.00
C SER A 186 11.23 4.44 2.74
N CYS A 187 12.52 4.79 2.68
CA CYS A 187 13.15 5.43 1.52
C CYS A 187 13.36 4.50 0.32
N PHE A 188 13.26 3.18 0.51
CA PHE A 188 13.56 2.17 -0.51
C PHE A 188 12.31 1.54 -1.13
N GLY A 189 11.14 2.14 -0.90
CA GLY A 189 9.86 1.66 -1.40
C GLY A 189 9.17 0.67 -0.45
N ALA A 190 8.25 -0.11 -0.99
CA ALA A 190 7.41 -1.01 -0.21
C ALA A 190 8.16 -2.22 0.36
N SER A 191 9.31 -2.59 -0.24
CA SER A 191 10.14 -3.72 0.19
C SER A 191 11.62 -3.52 -0.12
N ALA A 192 12.50 -4.05 0.73
CA ALA A 192 13.95 -4.08 0.48
C ALA A 192 14.56 -5.43 0.83
N ASP A 193 15.55 -5.85 0.03
CA ASP A 193 16.34 -7.05 0.25
C ASP A 193 17.26 -6.91 1.48
N ILE A 194 17.41 -7.99 2.25
CA ILE A 194 18.24 -7.99 3.45
C ILE A 194 19.70 -7.62 3.16
N SER A 195 20.24 -8.02 2.01
CA SER A 195 21.59 -7.68 1.58
C SER A 195 21.78 -6.16 1.40
N LEU A 196 20.76 -5.46 0.92
CA LEU A 196 20.79 -3.99 0.81
C LEU A 196 20.80 -3.36 2.21
N ILE A 197 20.00 -3.90 3.13
CA ILE A 197 19.90 -3.40 4.51
C ILE A 197 21.22 -3.65 5.27
N GLU A 198 21.86 -4.80 5.08
CA GLU A 198 23.19 -5.13 5.65
C GLU A 198 24.25 -4.12 5.21
N VAL A 199 24.25 -3.74 3.93
CA VAL A 199 25.14 -2.70 3.42
C VAL A 199 24.86 -1.36 4.10
N LEU A 200 23.60 -0.92 4.14
CA LEU A 200 23.23 0.34 4.77
C LEU A 200 23.67 0.37 6.22
N GLU A 201 23.29 -0.63 7.01
CA GLU A 201 23.63 -0.73 8.44
C GLU A 201 25.13 -0.52 8.67
N ARG A 202 25.98 -1.14 7.85
CA ARG A 202 27.43 -0.99 7.92
C ARG A 202 27.89 0.43 7.58
N GLU A 203 27.42 1.00 6.48
CA GLU A 203 27.91 2.27 5.95
C GLU A 203 27.38 3.48 6.75
N ILE A 204 26.12 3.47 7.16
CA ILE A 204 25.53 4.52 7.99
C ILE A 204 25.78 4.32 9.50
N LYS A 205 26.41 3.21 9.89
CA LYS A 205 26.78 2.86 11.28
C LYS A 205 25.58 2.93 12.24
N GLN A 206 24.43 2.48 11.76
CA GLN A 206 23.18 2.46 12.51
C GLN A 206 22.62 1.03 12.47
N PRO A 207 22.22 0.44 13.61
CA PRO A 207 21.58 -0.87 13.59
C PRO A 207 20.24 -0.80 12.85
N LEU A 208 20.04 -1.66 11.85
CA LEU A 208 18.81 -1.75 11.06
C LEU A 208 18.18 -3.13 11.17
N ILE A 209 18.94 -4.21 11.03
CA ILE A 209 18.40 -5.57 10.92
C ILE A 209 17.66 -5.98 12.20
N ALA A 210 18.31 -5.89 13.36
CA ALA A 210 17.68 -6.28 14.62
C ALA A 210 16.42 -5.44 14.95
N PRO A 211 16.42 -4.10 14.79
CA PRO A 211 15.20 -3.31 14.92
C PRO A 211 14.10 -3.67 13.90
N LEU A 212 14.45 -3.97 12.64
CA LEU A 212 13.47 -4.37 11.62
C LEU A 212 12.87 -5.76 11.92
N GLU A 213 13.65 -6.69 12.46
CA GLU A 213 13.13 -7.98 12.94
C GLU A 213 12.12 -7.80 14.10
N ALA A 214 12.38 -6.85 15.00
CA ALA A 214 11.40 -6.50 16.04
C ALA A 214 10.10 -5.96 15.43
N ALA A 215 10.20 -5.12 14.39
CA ALA A 215 9.02 -4.64 13.66
C ALA A 215 8.25 -5.75 12.91
N VAL A 216 8.91 -6.86 12.53
CA VAL A 216 8.24 -8.05 11.98
C VAL A 216 7.42 -8.75 13.05
N ALA A 217 7.96 -8.88 14.27
CA ALA A 217 7.25 -9.49 15.39
C ALA A 217 5.93 -8.75 15.70
N ASP A 218 5.96 -7.41 15.64
CA ASP A 218 4.82 -6.51 15.87
C ASP A 218 3.86 -6.36 14.67
N SER A 219 4.05 -7.12 13.59
CA SER A 219 3.22 -7.04 12.37
C SER A 219 3.23 -5.66 11.67
N VAL A 220 4.29 -4.87 11.86
CA VAL A 220 4.49 -3.63 11.09
C VAL A 220 5.17 -3.97 9.77
N LEU A 221 6.14 -4.89 9.83
CA LEU A 221 6.79 -5.47 8.66
C LEU A 221 6.39 -6.94 8.49
N GLY A 222 6.53 -7.42 7.27
CA GLY A 222 6.66 -8.83 6.94
C GLY A 222 8.09 -9.12 6.49
N LYS A 223 8.48 -10.39 6.60
CA LYS A 223 9.73 -10.91 6.04
C LYS A 223 9.43 -12.14 5.21
N LYS A 224 9.83 -12.12 3.93
CA LYS A 224 9.66 -13.26 3.02
C LYS A 224 10.74 -13.24 1.95
N ASP A 225 11.28 -14.40 1.61
CA ASP A 225 12.25 -14.57 0.52
C ASP A 225 13.46 -13.63 0.63
N GLY A 226 13.95 -13.43 1.86
CA GLY A 226 15.08 -12.52 2.13
C GLY A 226 14.76 -11.03 2.09
N LYS A 227 13.49 -10.64 1.95
CA LYS A 227 13.05 -9.23 1.88
C LYS A 227 12.25 -8.84 3.10
N PHE A 228 12.49 -7.63 3.59
CA PHE A 228 11.57 -6.93 4.48
C PHE A 228 10.58 -6.13 3.63
N PHE A 229 9.31 -6.12 4.02
CA PHE A 229 8.30 -5.33 3.35
C PHE A 229 7.29 -4.79 4.35
N PHE A 230 6.80 -3.57 4.10
CA PHE A 230 5.75 -3.02 4.93
C PHE A 230 4.47 -3.84 4.76
N MET A 231 3.79 -4.13 5.87
CA MET A 231 2.50 -4.84 5.79
C MET A 231 1.43 -4.03 5.05
N HIS A 232 1.64 -2.71 4.94
CA HIS A 232 0.81 -1.79 4.21
C HIS A 232 1.55 -0.51 3.84
N ASP A 233 1.22 0.07 2.69
CA ASP A 233 1.82 1.32 2.18
C ASP A 233 1.63 2.48 3.16
N LYS A 234 0.48 2.54 3.84
CA LYS A 234 0.26 3.58 4.88
C LYS A 234 1.24 3.50 6.06
N LEU A 235 1.78 2.31 6.39
CA LEU A 235 2.84 2.19 7.40
C LEU A 235 4.16 2.77 6.87
N GLN A 236 4.48 2.48 5.60
CA GLN A 236 5.64 3.08 4.92
C GLN A 236 5.50 4.59 4.82
N GLU A 237 4.37 5.11 4.33
CA GLU A 237 4.09 6.55 4.22
C GLU A 237 4.21 7.25 5.57
N THR A 238 3.72 6.60 6.64
CA THR A 238 3.81 7.15 8.00
C THR A 238 5.25 7.22 8.47
N ALA A 239 6.01 6.13 8.33
CA ALA A 239 7.45 6.14 8.63
C ALA A 239 8.19 7.20 7.82
N TYR A 240 7.94 7.29 6.51
CA TYR A 240 8.55 8.28 5.63
C TYR A 240 8.19 9.73 6.01
N SER A 241 6.96 9.95 6.47
CA SER A 241 6.47 11.26 6.91
C SER A 241 6.99 11.69 8.28
N MET A 242 7.63 10.80 9.04
CA MET A 242 8.34 11.18 10.26
C MET A 242 9.59 12.03 9.95
N MET A 243 10.16 11.92 8.75
CA MET A 243 11.19 12.84 8.28
C MET A 243 10.57 14.17 7.87
N LYS A 244 11.16 15.27 8.37
CA LYS A 244 10.77 16.61 7.92
C LYS A 244 11.07 16.76 6.42
N PRO A 245 10.23 17.45 5.63
CA PRO A 245 10.45 17.62 4.20
C PRO A 245 11.84 18.16 3.83
N GLU A 246 12.38 19.06 4.65
CA GLU A 246 13.70 19.68 4.49
C GLU A 246 14.86 18.69 4.67
N GLU A 247 14.66 17.66 5.50
CA GLU A 247 15.68 16.67 5.83
C GLU A 247 15.71 15.51 4.82
N ARG A 248 14.66 15.35 4.00
CA ARG A 248 14.52 14.21 3.07
C ARG A 248 15.65 14.15 2.05
N CYS A 249 16.00 15.28 1.42
CA CYS A 249 17.09 15.33 0.44
C CYS A 249 18.44 14.90 1.05
N LEU A 250 18.71 15.30 2.29
CA LEU A 250 19.94 14.94 2.99
C LEU A 250 20.01 13.45 3.27
N HIS A 251 18.92 12.86 3.79
CA HIS A 251 18.85 11.43 4.07
C HIS A 251 18.95 10.60 2.79
N HIS A 252 18.22 10.96 1.73
CA HIS A 252 18.31 10.28 0.43
C HIS A 252 19.72 10.33 -0.15
N ASN A 253 20.40 11.47 -0.06
CA ASN A 253 21.78 11.58 -0.50
C ASN A 253 22.72 10.70 0.34
N LEU A 254 22.59 10.72 1.68
CA LEU A 254 23.38 9.88 2.58
C LEU A 254 23.22 8.39 2.23
N TYR A 255 21.99 7.94 2.07
CA TYR A 255 21.68 6.55 1.75
C TYR A 255 22.13 6.17 0.34
N GLY A 256 21.96 7.07 -0.63
CA GLY A 256 22.47 6.89 -1.99
C GLY A 256 23.99 6.75 -2.02
N GLN A 257 24.71 7.57 -1.25
CA GLN A 257 26.17 7.48 -1.12
C GLN A 257 26.61 6.16 -0.48
N ALA A 258 25.95 5.74 0.61
CA ALA A 258 26.22 4.46 1.26
C ALA A 258 26.12 3.28 0.29
N LEU A 259 25.11 3.27 -0.58
CA LEU A 259 24.93 2.20 -1.57
C LEU A 259 25.87 2.32 -2.78
N ALA A 260 26.23 3.53 -3.20
CA ALA A 260 27.13 3.75 -4.32
C ALA A 260 28.53 3.15 -4.10
N PHE A 261 29.02 3.12 -2.85
CA PHE A 261 30.32 2.54 -2.51
C PHE A 261 30.38 1.01 -2.67
N VAL A 262 29.25 0.32 -2.74
CA VAL A 262 29.20 -1.14 -2.92
C VAL A 262 29.24 -1.54 -4.39
N VAL A 263 28.61 -0.77 -5.29
CA VAL A 263 28.61 -1.05 -6.74
C VAL A 263 29.99 -0.87 -7.38
N VAL A 264 30.90 -0.12 -6.74
CA VAL A 264 32.25 0.17 -7.26
C VAL A 264 33.30 -0.85 -6.77
N ARG A 265 32.95 -1.76 -5.86
CA ARG A 265 33.89 -2.74 -5.27
C ARG A 265 33.67 -4.19 -5.72
N GLU A 266 32.69 -4.44 -6.58
CA GLU A 266 32.51 -5.69 -7.34
C GLU A 266 32.98 -5.50 -8.80
#